data_AF-A0A5Q4BER5-F1
#
_entry.id   AF-A0A5Q4BER5-F1
#
_cell.length_a   1.000
_cell.length_b   1.000
_cell.length_c   1.000
_cell.angle_alpha   90.00
_cell.angle_beta   90.00
_cell.angle_gamma   90.00
#
_symmetry.space_group_name_H-M   'P 1'
#
loop_
_entity.id
_entity.type
_entity.pdbx_description
1 polymer ?
#
loop_
_entity_poly.entity_id
_entity_poly.type
_entity_poly.pdbx_seq_one_letter_code
_entity_poly.pdbx_strand_id
1 'polypeptide(L)'
;MQPFFVILVAGAGAALAAPNLVPRQKACFVVGKSVLPQEVSDAVANLEAKVTCDTSKKTISGVPDVAAGGVKFSSINFADSSKTPLAFALDKFATKEPLADNNLAKFQSELDAYIATEAGIRSVVGNLAIKVPKFFLAMQVSRIKTAQGNPPTDAGQQVDHLRGKVIKNAGKEDKALLDQVTALAAKTT
;
A
#
# COMPACT_ATOMS: atom_id res chain seq x y z
N MET A 1 30.42 38.61 61.85
CA MET A 1 30.95 37.47 61.07
C MET A 1 29.78 36.81 60.35
N GLN A 2 29.65 37.07 59.05
CA GLN A 2 28.73 36.37 58.14
C GLN A 2 29.33 34.99 57.77
N PRO A 3 28.47 34.02 57.44
CA PRO A 3 28.77 33.10 56.36
C PRO A 3 27.76 33.26 55.22
N PHE A 4 28.30 33.53 54.04
CA PHE A 4 27.62 33.43 52.75
C PHE A 4 27.36 31.94 52.44
N PHE A 5 26.12 31.58 52.12
CA PHE A 5 25.80 30.31 51.45
C PHE A 5 25.37 30.59 50.01
N VAL A 6 26.15 30.07 49.07
CA VAL A 6 25.92 30.13 47.62
C VAL A 6 24.87 29.07 47.24
N ILE A 7 23.76 29.50 46.65
CA ILE A 7 22.76 28.61 46.04
C ILE A 7 23.20 28.34 44.59
N LEU A 8 23.54 27.10 44.29
CA LEU A 8 23.91 26.63 42.96
C LEU A 8 22.65 26.05 42.30
N VAL A 9 22.01 26.82 41.41
CA VAL A 9 20.84 26.39 40.64
C VAL A 9 21.31 25.52 39.47
N ALA A 10 21.09 24.21 39.55
CA ALA A 10 21.27 23.29 38.43
C ALA A 10 20.09 23.43 37.47
N GLY A 11 20.30 24.10 36.34
CA GLY A 11 19.34 24.18 35.25
C GLY A 11 19.23 22.83 34.53
N ALA A 12 18.09 22.16 34.66
CA ALA A 12 17.74 21.01 33.85
C ALA A 12 17.47 21.47 32.41
N GLY A 13 18.42 21.21 31.51
CA GLY A 13 18.24 21.42 30.07
C GLY A 13 17.19 20.45 29.53
N ALA A 14 16.06 20.97 29.06
CA ALA A 14 15.09 20.20 28.29
C ALA A 14 15.74 19.78 26.97
N ALA A 15 16.08 18.50 26.85
CA ALA A 15 16.45 17.90 25.57
C ALA A 15 15.21 17.87 24.66
N LEU A 16 15.04 18.91 23.84
CA LEU A 16 14.11 18.89 22.73
C LEU A 16 14.60 17.82 21.75
N ALA A 17 13.94 16.66 21.76
CA ALA A 17 14.14 15.65 20.73
C ALA A 17 13.87 16.30 19.37
N ALA A 18 14.93 16.56 18.59
CA ALA A 18 14.81 17.10 17.26
C ALA A 18 13.93 16.16 16.42
N PRO A 19 12.96 16.66 15.65
CA PRO A 19 12.18 15.82 14.77
C PRO A 19 13.12 15.12 13.80
N ASN A 20 13.07 13.78 13.76
CA ASN A 20 13.78 13.00 12.75
C ASN A 20 13.22 13.40 11.38
N LEU A 21 13.95 14.25 10.67
CA LEU A 21 13.64 14.64 9.30
C LEU A 21 13.92 13.44 8.40
N VAL A 22 12.92 12.56 8.22
CA VAL A 22 12.97 11.52 7.20
C VAL A 22 13.18 12.22 5.85
N PRO A 23 14.22 11.85 5.06
CA PRO A 23 14.47 12.45 3.76
C PRO A 23 13.20 12.41 2.90
N ARG A 24 12.88 13.54 2.29
CA ARG A 24 11.73 13.65 1.38
C ARG A 24 11.93 12.67 0.22
N GLN A 25 11.02 11.71 0.09
CA GLN A 25 11.05 10.71 -0.97
C GLN A 25 11.03 11.41 -2.34
N LYS A 26 12.02 11.10 -3.21
CA LYS A 26 12.16 11.67 -4.56
C LYS A 26 11.48 10.83 -5.65
N ALA A 27 10.80 9.75 -5.26
CA ALA A 27 10.15 8.84 -6.19
C ALA A 27 9.17 9.58 -7.12
N CYS A 28 9.19 9.22 -8.40
CA CYS A 28 8.46 9.94 -9.46
C CYS A 28 6.93 9.98 -9.26
N PHE A 29 6.40 9.08 -8.43
CA PHE A 29 4.97 8.97 -8.11
C PHE A 29 4.57 9.76 -6.87
N VAL A 30 5.51 10.25 -6.06
CA VAL A 30 5.23 11.13 -4.90
C VAL A 30 5.19 12.58 -5.37
N VAL A 31 4.00 13.07 -5.71
CA VAL A 31 3.82 14.38 -6.37
C VAL A 31 3.44 15.53 -5.45
N GLY A 32 2.98 15.23 -4.23
CA GLY A 32 2.52 16.23 -3.28
C GLY A 32 3.55 16.61 -2.21
N LYS A 33 3.06 17.26 -1.15
CA LYS A 33 3.90 17.76 -0.04
C LYS A 33 3.51 17.23 1.33
N SER A 34 2.46 16.43 1.43
CA SER A 34 2.00 15.88 2.70
C SER A 34 2.96 14.81 3.21
N VAL A 35 3.17 14.79 4.52
CA VAL A 35 3.97 13.77 5.20
C VAL A 35 3.28 12.42 5.04
N LEU A 36 4.02 11.43 4.55
CA LEU A 36 3.54 10.06 4.40
C LEU A 36 3.65 9.32 5.74
N PRO A 37 2.67 8.48 6.11
CA PRO A 37 2.85 7.54 7.22
C PRO A 37 4.08 6.65 6.99
N GLN A 38 4.74 6.23 8.07
CA GLN A 38 6.00 5.47 8.00
C GLN A 38 5.88 4.22 7.11
N GLU A 39 4.80 3.45 7.28
CA GLU A 39 4.52 2.26 6.47
C GLU A 39 4.50 2.54 4.95
N VAL A 40 4.08 3.76 4.56
CA VAL A 40 4.01 4.17 3.17
C VAL A 40 5.36 4.70 2.69
N SER A 41 6.09 5.45 3.52
CA SER A 41 7.44 5.91 3.16
C SER A 41 8.42 4.75 2.98
N ASP A 42 8.33 3.71 3.82
CA ASP A 42 9.15 2.50 3.69
C ASP A 42 8.84 1.76 2.38
N ALA A 43 7.55 1.70 2.03
CA ALA A 43 7.13 1.14 0.75
C ALA A 43 7.64 1.98 -0.45
N VAL A 44 7.67 3.31 -0.33
CA VAL A 44 8.23 4.18 -1.38
C VAL A 44 9.71 3.89 -1.60
N ALA A 45 10.50 3.81 -0.53
CA ALA A 45 11.93 3.50 -0.61
C ALA A 45 12.19 2.15 -1.31
N ASN A 46 11.33 1.15 -1.07
CA ASN A 46 11.43 -0.18 -1.68
C ASN A 46 11.00 -0.23 -3.16
N LEU A 47 10.25 0.76 -3.62
CA LEU A 47 9.67 0.82 -4.97
C LEU A 47 10.34 1.84 -5.89
N GLU A 48 11.05 2.84 -5.35
CA GLU A 48 11.61 3.94 -6.12
C GLU A 48 12.45 3.47 -7.33
N ALA A 49 13.27 2.42 -7.15
CA ALA A 49 14.10 1.86 -8.23
C ALA A 49 13.34 0.93 -9.19
N LYS A 50 12.13 0.48 -8.83
CA LYS A 50 11.34 -0.51 -9.59
C LYS A 50 10.21 0.11 -10.41
N VAL A 51 9.86 1.36 -10.09
CA VAL A 51 8.70 2.05 -10.66
C VAL A 51 9.17 3.21 -11.53
N THR A 52 8.64 3.27 -12.74
CA THR A 52 8.78 4.42 -13.64
C THR A 52 7.46 5.18 -13.73
N CYS A 53 7.50 6.43 -14.16
CA CYS A 53 6.31 7.26 -14.30
C CYS A 53 6.26 7.91 -15.69
N ASP A 54 5.11 7.81 -16.35
CA ASP A 54 4.76 8.65 -17.49
C ASP A 54 4.10 9.94 -16.96
N THR A 55 4.88 11.02 -16.88
CA THR A 55 4.42 12.29 -16.34
C THR A 55 3.49 13.05 -17.28
N SER A 56 3.41 12.66 -18.56
CA SER A 56 2.50 13.23 -19.54
C SER A 56 1.05 12.79 -19.31
N LYS A 57 0.85 11.70 -18.57
CA LYS A 57 -0.46 11.14 -18.23
C LYS A 57 -0.70 11.19 -16.75
N LYS A 58 -1.92 11.57 -16.36
CA LYS A 58 -2.36 11.60 -14.97
C LYS A 58 -3.46 10.57 -14.77
N THR A 59 -3.46 9.94 -13.61
CA THR A 59 -4.46 8.97 -13.18
C THR A 59 -5.24 9.55 -12.00
N ILE A 60 -5.38 8.81 -10.90
CA ILE A 60 -6.14 9.25 -9.73
C ILE A 60 -5.38 10.36 -8.99
N SER A 61 -6.10 11.41 -8.58
CA SER A 61 -5.56 12.52 -7.77
C SER A 61 -4.32 13.20 -8.35
N GLY A 62 -4.18 13.24 -9.68
CA GLY A 62 -3.04 13.90 -10.35
C GLY A 62 -1.71 13.14 -10.24
N VAL A 63 -1.74 11.89 -9.77
CA VAL A 63 -0.57 11.01 -9.78
C VAL A 63 -0.24 10.64 -11.24
N PRO A 64 1.05 10.65 -11.65
CA PRO A 64 1.47 10.17 -12.96
C PRO A 64 1.01 8.72 -13.22
N ASP A 65 0.94 8.32 -14.48
CA ASP A 65 0.73 6.91 -14.79
C ASP A 65 2.01 6.13 -14.44
N VAL A 66 1.94 5.31 -13.39
CA VAL A 66 3.08 4.54 -12.89
C VAL A 66 3.19 3.21 -13.61
N ALA A 67 4.41 2.73 -13.82
CA ALA A 67 4.67 1.41 -14.37
C ALA A 67 5.63 0.62 -13.49
N ALA A 68 5.24 -0.59 -13.10
CA ALA A 68 6.05 -1.54 -12.32
C ALA A 68 6.07 -2.88 -13.06
N GLY A 69 7.25 -3.46 -13.29
CA GLY A 69 7.37 -4.76 -13.98
C GLY A 69 6.65 -4.85 -15.33
N GLY A 70 6.56 -3.74 -16.07
CA GLY A 70 5.83 -3.62 -17.34
C GLY A 70 4.32 -3.39 -17.22
N VAL A 71 3.74 -3.41 -16.01
CA VAL A 71 2.33 -3.14 -15.76
C VAL A 71 2.12 -1.65 -15.48
N LYS A 72 1.33 -0.98 -16.33
CA LYS A 72 0.91 0.41 -16.10
C LYS A 72 -0.33 0.48 -15.24
N PHE A 73 -0.39 1.42 -14.29
CA PHE A 73 -1.56 1.60 -13.44
C PHE A 73 -2.82 1.92 -14.26
N SER A 74 -2.71 2.76 -15.30
CA SER A 74 -3.82 3.06 -16.23
C SER A 74 -4.46 1.81 -16.84
N SER A 75 -3.71 0.73 -17.07
CA SER A 75 -4.23 -0.53 -17.62
C SER A 75 -5.02 -1.38 -16.60
N ILE A 76 -4.91 -1.03 -15.32
CA ILE A 76 -5.53 -1.70 -14.17
C ILE A 76 -6.25 -0.70 -13.27
N ASN A 77 -6.60 0.49 -13.77
CA ASN A 77 -7.18 1.56 -12.97
C ASN A 77 -8.67 1.29 -12.70
N PHE A 78 -9.00 0.96 -11.46
CA PHE A 78 -10.38 0.73 -11.05
C PHE A 78 -11.29 1.96 -11.22
N ALA A 79 -10.74 3.17 -11.21
CA ALA A 79 -11.51 4.40 -11.34
C ALA A 79 -12.05 4.64 -12.77
N ASP A 80 -11.49 3.94 -13.76
CA ASP A 80 -11.96 4.01 -15.16
C ASP A 80 -13.07 2.97 -15.44
N SER A 81 -13.44 2.16 -14.43
CA SER A 81 -14.49 1.15 -14.50
C SER A 81 -15.81 1.67 -13.94
N SER A 82 -16.94 1.14 -14.43
CA SER A 82 -18.27 1.36 -13.83
C SER A 82 -18.53 0.48 -12.59
N LYS A 83 -17.61 -0.43 -12.26
CA LYS A 83 -17.72 -1.35 -11.11
C LYS A 83 -17.30 -0.66 -9.81
N THR A 84 -17.82 -1.14 -8.68
CA THR A 84 -17.25 -0.79 -7.38
C THR A 84 -15.80 -1.27 -7.27
N PRO A 85 -14.96 -0.66 -6.42
CA PRO A 85 -13.56 -1.06 -6.30
C PRO A 85 -13.38 -2.54 -5.97
N LEU A 86 -14.27 -3.15 -5.17
CA LEU A 86 -14.19 -4.58 -4.88
C LEU A 86 -14.61 -5.44 -6.08
N ALA A 87 -15.73 -5.12 -6.73
CA ALA A 87 -16.19 -5.84 -7.91
C ALA A 87 -15.17 -5.77 -9.06
N PHE A 88 -14.50 -4.62 -9.23
CA PHE A 88 -13.38 -4.48 -10.15
C PHE A 88 -12.22 -5.42 -9.77
N ALA A 89 -11.83 -5.43 -8.50
CA ALA A 89 -10.69 -6.23 -8.05
C ALA A 89 -10.92 -7.74 -8.21
N LEU A 90 -12.12 -8.21 -7.87
CA LEU A 90 -12.54 -9.61 -8.03
C LEU A 90 -12.45 -10.08 -9.49
N ASP A 91 -12.84 -9.23 -10.42
CA ASP A 91 -12.81 -9.53 -11.86
C ASP A 91 -11.40 -9.38 -12.45
N LYS A 92 -10.75 -8.26 -12.20
CA LYS A 92 -9.47 -7.90 -12.83
C LYS A 92 -8.30 -8.77 -12.35
N PHE A 93 -8.31 -9.14 -11.07
CA PHE A 93 -7.21 -9.86 -10.42
C PHE A 93 -7.60 -11.29 -10.02
N ALA A 94 -8.47 -11.91 -10.82
CA ALA A 94 -8.85 -13.30 -10.65
C ALA A 94 -7.65 -14.24 -10.84
N THR A 95 -7.51 -15.21 -9.95
CA THR A 95 -6.54 -16.30 -10.04
C THR A 95 -7.12 -17.50 -10.77
N LYS A 96 -6.26 -18.33 -11.38
CA LYS A 96 -6.62 -19.62 -11.98
C LYS A 96 -6.29 -20.77 -11.04
N GLU A 97 -6.85 -21.96 -11.31
CA GLU A 97 -6.47 -23.20 -10.62
C GLU A 97 -5.61 -24.10 -11.54
N PRO A 98 -4.60 -24.80 -11.00
CA PRO A 98 -4.19 -24.79 -9.59
C PRO A 98 -3.53 -23.46 -9.19
N LEU A 99 -3.79 -23.00 -7.97
CA LEU A 99 -3.37 -21.68 -7.49
C LEU A 99 -1.86 -21.44 -7.63
N ALA A 100 -1.05 -22.47 -7.44
CA ALA A 100 0.41 -22.42 -7.57
C ALA A 100 0.91 -22.02 -8.98
N ASP A 101 0.10 -22.23 -10.04
CA ASP A 101 0.48 -21.93 -11.43
C ASP A 101 0.31 -20.45 -11.81
N ASN A 102 -0.25 -19.64 -10.91
CA ASN A 102 -0.42 -18.21 -11.18
C ASN A 102 0.94 -17.50 -11.21
N ASN A 103 1.08 -16.54 -12.13
CA ASN A 103 2.30 -15.75 -12.27
C ASN A 103 2.45 -14.76 -11.10
N LEU A 104 3.16 -15.18 -10.05
CA LEU A 104 3.42 -14.36 -8.87
C LEU A 104 4.07 -13.01 -9.21
N ALA A 105 5.00 -12.98 -10.17
CA ALA A 105 5.68 -11.74 -10.57
C ALA A 105 4.72 -10.73 -11.21
N LYS A 106 3.73 -11.19 -11.98
CA LYS A 106 2.67 -10.33 -12.53
C LYS A 106 1.82 -9.73 -11.42
N PHE A 107 1.34 -10.54 -10.48
CA PHE A 107 0.53 -10.06 -9.34
C PHE A 107 1.32 -9.10 -8.44
N GLN A 108 2.62 -9.36 -8.23
CA GLN A 108 3.49 -8.44 -7.48
C GLN A 108 3.67 -7.12 -8.24
N SER A 109 3.83 -7.15 -9.57
CA SER A 109 3.97 -5.94 -10.38
C SER A 109 2.69 -5.08 -10.36
N GLU A 110 1.53 -5.72 -10.43
CA GLU A 110 0.22 -5.07 -10.26
C GLU A 110 0.09 -4.43 -8.87
N LEU A 111 0.49 -5.17 -7.82
CA LEU A 111 0.48 -4.66 -6.44
C LEU A 111 1.43 -3.47 -6.27
N ASP A 112 2.64 -3.53 -6.81
CA ASP A 112 3.65 -2.48 -6.74
C ASP A 112 3.15 -1.19 -7.42
N ALA A 113 2.48 -1.31 -8.59
CA ALA A 113 1.83 -0.19 -9.24
C ALA A 113 0.74 0.45 -8.34
N TYR A 114 -0.07 -0.37 -7.67
CA TYR A 114 -1.09 0.12 -6.74
C TYR A 114 -0.49 0.80 -5.49
N ILE A 115 0.58 0.26 -4.93
CA ILE A 115 1.27 0.85 -3.77
C ILE A 115 1.90 2.19 -4.14
N ALA A 116 2.58 2.26 -5.29
CA ALA A 116 3.17 3.49 -5.79
C ALA A 116 2.10 4.57 -6.02
N THR A 117 0.98 4.22 -6.66
CA THR A 117 -0.14 5.15 -6.87
C THR A 117 -0.76 5.60 -5.54
N GLU A 118 -0.95 4.72 -4.55
CA GLU A 118 -1.45 5.10 -3.23
C GLU A 118 -0.52 6.10 -2.54
N ALA A 119 0.80 5.89 -2.60
CA ALA A 119 1.78 6.84 -2.04
C ALA A 119 1.64 8.23 -2.68
N GLY A 120 1.46 8.27 -4.01
CA GLY A 120 1.16 9.50 -4.74
C GLY A 120 -0.13 10.18 -4.26
N ILE A 121 -1.23 9.43 -4.17
CA ILE A 121 -2.53 9.93 -3.70
C ILE A 121 -2.40 10.51 -2.27
N ARG A 122 -1.71 9.81 -1.38
CA ARG A 122 -1.50 10.26 0.01
C ARG A 122 -0.66 11.52 0.10
N SER A 123 0.35 11.66 -0.77
CA SER A 123 1.20 12.85 -0.79
C SER A 123 0.42 14.15 -1.09
N VAL A 124 -0.76 14.04 -1.72
CA VAL A 124 -1.69 15.14 -2.00
C VAL A 124 -2.98 15.10 -1.17
N VAL A 125 -3.05 14.22 -0.16
CA VAL A 125 -4.26 14.03 0.68
C VAL A 125 -5.50 13.65 -0.14
N GLY A 126 -5.31 12.87 -1.20
CA GLY A 126 -6.40 12.39 -2.06
C GLY A 126 -7.25 11.28 -1.43
N ASN A 127 -8.37 10.96 -2.09
CA ASN A 127 -9.28 9.91 -1.67
C ASN A 127 -8.62 8.51 -1.79
N LEU A 128 -8.73 7.70 -0.74
CA LEU A 128 -8.07 6.40 -0.62
C LEU A 128 -8.92 5.19 -1.01
N ALA A 129 -9.90 5.34 -1.91
CA ALA A 129 -10.67 4.22 -2.47
C ALA A 129 -9.78 3.12 -3.10
N ILE A 130 -8.56 3.48 -3.53
CA ILE A 130 -7.52 2.56 -4.03
C ILE A 130 -7.15 1.46 -3.04
N LYS A 131 -7.42 1.64 -1.74
CA LYS A 131 -7.11 0.65 -0.70
C LYS A 131 -7.75 -0.71 -0.95
N VAL A 132 -8.99 -0.74 -1.47
CA VAL A 132 -9.71 -2.00 -1.65
C VAL A 132 -9.03 -2.91 -2.68
N PRO A 133 -8.81 -2.48 -3.94
CA PRO A 133 -8.11 -3.32 -4.89
C PRO A 133 -6.65 -3.59 -4.47
N LYS A 134 -5.97 -2.64 -3.81
CA LYS A 134 -4.61 -2.86 -3.29
C LYS A 134 -4.55 -3.99 -2.27
N PHE A 135 -5.42 -3.99 -1.26
CA PHE A 135 -5.45 -5.06 -0.26
C PHE A 135 -5.91 -6.39 -0.87
N PHE A 136 -6.79 -6.34 -1.88
CA PHE A 136 -7.19 -7.55 -2.60
C PHE A 136 -6.02 -8.15 -3.38
N LEU A 137 -5.26 -7.36 -4.13
CA LEU A 137 -4.03 -7.78 -4.79
C LEU A 137 -3.01 -8.35 -3.81
N ALA A 138 -2.78 -7.67 -2.68
CA ALA A 138 -1.90 -8.18 -1.63
C ALA A 138 -2.36 -9.55 -1.10
N MET A 139 -3.68 -9.72 -0.89
CA MET A 139 -4.26 -11.00 -0.49
C MET A 139 -4.00 -12.08 -1.55
N GLN A 140 -4.18 -11.77 -2.83
CA GLN A 140 -3.89 -12.71 -3.93
C GLN A 140 -2.41 -13.09 -3.98
N VAL A 141 -1.49 -12.12 -3.86
CA VAL A 141 -0.05 -12.37 -3.78
C VAL A 141 0.27 -13.32 -2.61
N SER A 142 -0.32 -13.08 -1.43
CA SER A 142 -0.13 -13.93 -0.25
C SER A 142 -0.66 -15.36 -0.46
N ARG A 143 -1.83 -15.50 -1.08
CA ARG A 143 -2.42 -16.79 -1.46
C ARG A 143 -1.52 -17.57 -2.43
N ILE A 144 -1.06 -16.92 -3.50
CA ILE A 144 -0.17 -17.53 -4.50
C ILE A 144 1.16 -17.94 -3.88
N LYS A 145 1.79 -17.06 -3.08
CA LYS A 145 3.02 -17.39 -2.34
C LYS A 145 2.86 -18.61 -1.46
N THR A 146 1.73 -18.71 -0.76
CA THR A 146 1.40 -19.86 0.10
C THR A 146 1.26 -21.14 -0.72
N ALA A 147 0.52 -21.11 -1.84
CA ALA A 147 0.36 -22.25 -2.74
C ALA A 147 1.67 -22.70 -3.40
N GLN A 148 2.59 -21.76 -3.64
CA GLN A 148 3.95 -22.02 -4.13
C GLN A 148 4.93 -22.44 -3.03
N GLY A 149 4.47 -22.71 -1.81
CA GLY A 149 5.29 -23.20 -0.69
C GLY A 149 6.10 -22.14 0.04
N ASN A 150 5.82 -20.85 -0.19
CA ASN A 150 6.56 -19.72 0.39
C ASN A 150 5.63 -18.73 1.15
N PRO A 151 4.84 -19.18 2.14
CA PRO A 151 3.89 -18.32 2.84
C PRO A 151 4.59 -17.14 3.54
N PRO A 152 4.01 -15.92 3.53
CA PRO A 152 4.59 -14.78 4.24
C PRO A 152 4.66 -15.00 5.76
N THR A 153 5.81 -14.64 6.36
CA THR A 153 6.02 -14.72 7.81
C THR A 153 5.43 -13.52 8.56
N ASP A 154 5.43 -12.35 7.93
CA ASP A 154 4.88 -11.14 8.52
C ASP A 154 3.36 -11.24 8.68
N ALA A 155 2.85 -11.11 9.91
CA ALA A 155 1.42 -11.21 10.19
C ALA A 155 0.57 -10.23 9.34
N GLY A 156 1.09 -9.05 9.05
CA GLY A 156 0.43 -8.05 8.19
C GLY A 156 0.31 -8.46 6.72
N GLN A 157 1.06 -9.47 6.28
CA GLN A 157 1.07 -10.00 4.92
C GLN A 157 0.37 -11.36 4.78
N GLN A 158 -0.12 -11.94 5.88
CA GLN A 158 -0.83 -13.21 5.84
C GLN A 158 -2.23 -13.05 5.24
N VAL A 159 -2.72 -14.11 4.58
CA VAL A 159 -4.00 -14.12 3.84
C VAL A 159 -5.17 -13.65 4.70
N ASP A 160 -5.28 -14.15 5.94
CA ASP A 160 -6.37 -13.79 6.85
C ASP A 160 -6.35 -12.31 7.27
N HIS A 161 -5.16 -11.76 7.54
CA HIS A 161 -5.01 -10.34 7.85
C HIS A 161 -5.46 -9.49 6.65
N LEU A 162 -4.98 -9.84 5.46
CA LEU A 162 -5.28 -9.11 4.22
C LEU A 162 -6.75 -9.23 3.83
N ARG A 163 -7.39 -10.40 4.00
CA ARG A 163 -8.85 -10.55 3.89
C ARG A 163 -9.58 -9.55 4.79
N GLY A 164 -9.19 -9.48 6.06
CA GLY A 164 -9.74 -8.52 7.01
C GLY A 164 -9.60 -7.07 6.54
N LYS A 165 -8.45 -6.72 5.93
CA LYS A 165 -8.24 -5.40 5.34
C LYS A 165 -9.14 -5.16 4.13
N VAL A 166 -9.33 -6.14 3.24
CA VAL A 166 -10.26 -6.03 2.10
C VAL A 166 -11.67 -5.75 2.60
N ILE A 167 -12.21 -6.61 3.46
CA ILE A 167 -13.59 -6.50 3.97
C ILE A 167 -13.79 -5.16 4.69
N LYS A 168 -12.86 -4.77 5.57
CA LYS A 168 -12.93 -3.51 6.31
C LYS A 168 -12.98 -2.29 5.39
N ASN A 169 -12.22 -2.28 4.30
CA ASN A 169 -12.14 -1.13 3.40
C ASN A 169 -13.24 -1.15 2.32
N ALA A 170 -13.81 -2.31 2.00
CA ALA A 170 -14.94 -2.43 1.07
C ALA A 170 -16.24 -1.84 1.64
N GLY A 171 -16.34 -1.64 2.96
CA GLY A 171 -17.44 -0.90 3.57
C GLY A 171 -18.80 -1.61 3.38
N LYS A 172 -19.79 -0.90 2.85
CA LYS A 172 -21.17 -1.38 2.62
C LYS A 172 -21.36 -2.08 1.27
N GLU A 173 -20.32 -2.72 0.77
CA GLU A 173 -20.39 -3.49 -0.48
C GLU A 173 -21.41 -4.64 -0.36
N ASP A 174 -21.87 -5.15 -1.50
CA ASP A 174 -22.79 -6.28 -1.55
C ASP A 174 -22.23 -7.49 -0.80
N LYS A 175 -23.08 -8.13 0.02
CA LYS A 175 -22.68 -9.26 0.86
C LYS A 175 -22.12 -10.42 0.04
N ALA A 176 -22.65 -10.67 -1.16
CA ALA A 176 -22.14 -11.74 -2.02
C ALA A 176 -20.69 -11.47 -2.48
N LEU A 177 -20.31 -10.21 -2.70
CA LEU A 177 -18.93 -9.85 -3.04
C LEU A 177 -17.99 -10.05 -1.84
N LEU A 178 -18.44 -9.69 -0.62
CA LEU A 178 -17.68 -9.94 0.61
C LEU A 178 -17.51 -11.44 0.90
N ASP A 179 -18.56 -12.22 0.63
CA ASP A 179 -18.53 -13.68 0.80
C ASP A 179 -17.58 -14.32 -0.23
N GLN A 180 -17.52 -13.81 -1.47
CA GLN A 180 -16.52 -14.23 -2.45
C GLN A 180 -15.08 -13.98 -1.98
N VAL A 181 -14.79 -12.83 -1.36
CA VAL A 181 -13.46 -12.54 -0.78
C VAL A 181 -13.13 -13.55 0.32
N THR A 182 -14.10 -13.86 1.18
CA THR A 182 -13.93 -14.83 2.26
C THR A 182 -13.66 -16.23 1.72
N ALA A 183 -14.41 -16.66 0.70
CA ALA A 183 -14.23 -17.94 0.04
C ALA A 183 -12.88 -18.05 -0.67
N LEU A 184 -12.42 -16.98 -1.34
CA LEU A 184 -11.10 -16.94 -1.96
C LEU A 184 -9.99 -17.06 -0.91
N ALA A 185 -10.08 -16.31 0.19
CA ALA A 185 -9.08 -16.34 1.25
C ALA A 185 -8.90 -17.74 1.88
N ALA A 186 -9.95 -18.56 1.90
CA ALA A 186 -9.88 -19.94 2.40
C ALA A 186 -9.15 -20.92 1.45
N LYS A 187 -8.90 -20.53 0.20
CA LYS A 187 -8.21 -21.35 -0.80
C LYS A 187 -6.75 -20.91 -0.92
N THR A 188 -5.83 -21.67 -0.32
CA THR A 188 -4.38 -21.40 -0.32
C THR A 188 -3.53 -22.53 -0.91
N THR A 189 -4.18 -23.52 -1.51
CA THR A 189 -3.57 -24.68 -2.18
C THR A 189 -4.06 -24.75 -3.60
#